data_AF-A0A9N8DD14-F1
#
_entry.id   AF-A0A9N8DD14-F1
#
_cell.length_a   1.000
_cell.length_b   1.000
_cell.length_c   1.000
_cell.angle_alpha   90.00
_cell.angle_beta   90.00
_cell.angle_gamma   90.00
#
_symmetry.space_group_name_H-M   'P 1'
#
loop_
_entity.id
_entity.type
_entity.pdbx_description
1 polymer ?
#
loop_
_entity_poly.entity_id
_entity_poly.type
_entity_poly.pdbx_seq_one_letter_code
_entity_poly.pdbx_strand_id
1 'polypeptide(L)'
;MSVFLTKEALVYTAFTVDALNTFVTFPMFVTKGPKWALDALLSTKEKEEDSTILEDVNRKSFEKIWELFMVAYEGYFGFTASTLVCIYQHPQTIPVFSYSLFALYAYKLKYLWSKYSAIPADTKDDDYHKMETKTKLQSVMFFFLPCYGGYCAVHSLELFRGRK
;
A
#
# COMPACT_ATOMS: atom_id res chain seq x y z
N MET A 1 -32.76 4.91 10.91
CA MET A 1 -31.43 4.28 10.76
C MET A 1 -30.42 5.39 10.55
N SER A 2 -29.76 5.84 11.62
CA SER A 2 -28.72 6.86 11.52
C SER A 2 -27.43 6.20 11.07
N VAL A 3 -26.88 6.62 9.93
CA VAL A 3 -25.55 6.25 9.45
C VAL A 3 -24.53 7.03 10.26
N PHE A 4 -24.38 6.70 11.54
CA PHE A 4 -23.17 7.03 12.27
C PHE A 4 -22.12 6.02 11.80
N LEU A 5 -21.15 6.45 10.99
CA LEU A 5 -19.94 5.67 10.77
C LEU A 5 -19.36 5.34 12.14
N THR A 6 -19.38 4.07 12.53
CA THR A 6 -18.63 3.61 13.70
C THR A 6 -17.14 3.78 13.38
N LYS A 7 -16.29 4.06 14.38
CA LYS A 7 -14.85 4.26 14.15
C LYS A 7 -14.23 3.08 13.38
N GLU A 8 -14.76 1.87 13.59
CA GLU A 8 -14.39 0.63 12.90
C GLU A 8 -14.60 0.72 11.38
N ALA A 9 -15.60 1.47 10.91
CA ALA A 9 -15.82 1.68 9.48
C ALA A 9 -14.63 2.36 8.79
N LEU A 10 -13.86 3.18 9.51
CA LEU A 10 -12.62 3.77 9.00
C LEU A 10 -11.59 2.67 8.68
N VAL A 11 -11.44 1.71 9.58
CA VAL A 11 -10.51 0.58 9.43
C VAL A 11 -10.97 -0.34 8.32
N TYR A 12 -12.26 -0.73 8.33
CA TYR A 12 -12.82 -1.60 7.30
C TYR A 12 -12.69 -1.01 5.90
N THR A 13 -12.93 0.30 5.76
CA THR A 13 -12.83 0.97 4.45
C THR A 13 -11.41 0.93 3.91
N ALA A 14 -10.42 1.36 4.69
CA ALA A 14 -9.03 1.35 4.25
C ALA A 14 -8.50 -0.07 4.03
N PHE A 15 -8.82 -0.99 4.94
CA PHE A 15 -8.35 -2.36 4.85
C PHE A 15 -9.00 -3.13 3.69
N THR A 16 -10.25 -2.83 3.34
CA THR A 16 -10.90 -3.42 2.15
C THR A 16 -10.20 -2.99 0.87
N VAL A 17 -9.78 -1.73 0.76
CA VAL A 17 -9.00 -1.26 -0.40
C VAL A 17 -7.66 -1.98 -0.49
N ASP A 18 -6.93 -2.10 0.62
CA ASP A 18 -5.67 -2.85 0.67
C ASP A 18 -5.86 -4.34 0.34
N ALA A 19 -6.94 -4.94 0.86
CA ALA A 19 -7.29 -6.33 0.62
C ALA A 19 -7.61 -6.58 -0.85
N LEU A 20 -8.52 -5.80 -1.45
CA LEU A 20 -8.88 -5.91 -2.87
C LEU A 20 -7.65 -5.75 -3.75
N ASN A 21 -6.80 -4.76 -3.47
CA ASN A 21 -5.57 -4.56 -4.21
C ASN A 21 -4.69 -5.82 -4.16
N THR A 22 -4.49 -6.39 -2.98
CA THR A 22 -3.64 -7.56 -2.78
C THR A 22 -4.22 -8.83 -3.40
N PHE A 23 -5.53 -9.10 -3.19
CA PHE A 23 -6.21 -10.27 -3.73
C PHE A 23 -6.32 -10.26 -5.25
N VAL A 24 -6.25 -9.09 -5.89
CA VAL A 24 -6.28 -8.96 -7.34
C VAL A 24 -4.85 -9.00 -7.91
N THR A 25 -3.93 -8.21 -7.36
CA THR A 25 -2.59 -8.05 -7.93
C THR A 25 -1.67 -9.24 -7.66
N PHE A 26 -1.76 -9.90 -6.50
CA PHE A 26 -0.91 -11.07 -6.21
C PHE A 26 -1.15 -12.21 -7.21
N PRO A 27 -2.39 -12.69 -7.46
CA PRO A 27 -2.63 -13.70 -8.49
C PRO A 27 -2.19 -13.25 -9.88
N MET A 28 -2.34 -11.96 -10.22
CA MET A 28 -1.85 -11.45 -11.50
C MET A 28 -0.34 -11.54 -11.63
N PHE A 29 0.42 -11.22 -10.57
CA PHE A 29 1.88 -11.36 -10.59
C PHE A 29 2.33 -12.82 -10.64
N VAL A 30 1.66 -13.72 -9.91
CA VAL A 30 1.95 -15.16 -9.97
C VAL A 30 1.68 -15.73 -11.36
N THR A 31 0.54 -15.38 -11.97
CA THR A 31 0.09 -15.99 -13.23
C THR A 31 0.74 -15.40 -14.47
N LYS A 32 1.00 -14.08 -14.48
CA LYS A 32 1.53 -13.38 -15.66
C LYS A 32 3.03 -13.09 -15.57
N GLY A 33 3.60 -13.18 -14.38
CA GLY A 33 5.04 -13.08 -14.15
C GLY A 33 5.62 -11.67 -14.34
N PRO A 34 6.96 -11.56 -14.29
CA PRO A 34 7.66 -10.29 -14.25
C PRO A 34 7.57 -9.47 -15.54
N LYS A 35 7.55 -10.15 -16.70
CA LYS A 35 7.50 -9.48 -18.00
C LYS A 35 6.21 -8.69 -18.18
N TRP A 36 5.07 -9.28 -17.80
CA TRP A 36 3.79 -8.58 -17.78
C TRP A 36 3.78 -7.43 -16.75
N ALA A 37 4.35 -7.65 -15.56
CA ALA A 37 4.41 -6.63 -14.53
C ALA A 37 5.18 -5.39 -15.00
N LEU A 38 6.33 -5.60 -15.63
CA LEU A 38 7.13 -4.51 -16.20
C LEU A 38 6.43 -3.87 -17.40
N ASP A 39 5.81 -4.64 -18.29
CA ASP A 39 5.06 -4.08 -19.41
C ASP A 39 3.87 -3.22 -18.93
N ALA A 40 3.16 -3.63 -17.88
CA ALA A 40 2.10 -2.83 -17.26
C ALA A 40 2.63 -1.52 -16.63
N LEU A 41 3.86 -1.52 -16.12
CA LEU A 41 4.51 -0.32 -15.58
C LEU A 41 5.04 0.59 -16.70
N LEU A 42 5.65 0.01 -17.74
CA LEU A 42 6.31 0.70 -18.85
C LEU A 42 5.30 1.22 -19.89
N SER A 43 4.16 0.56 -20.09
CA SER A 43 3.07 1.06 -20.95
C SER A 43 2.45 2.36 -20.45
N THR A 44 2.75 2.78 -19.22
CA THR A 44 2.37 4.08 -18.64
C THR A 44 3.40 5.18 -18.93
N LYS A 45 4.61 4.82 -19.39
CA LYS A 45 5.62 5.76 -19.91
C LYS A 45 5.35 6.00 -21.39
N GLU A 46 5.48 7.24 -21.88
CA GLU A 46 5.42 7.51 -23.30
C GLU A 46 6.47 6.67 -24.03
N LYS A 47 6.00 5.88 -24.99
CA LYS A 47 6.78 4.96 -25.82
C LYS A 47 7.94 5.70 -26.46
N GLU A 48 9.20 5.32 -26.19
CA GLU A 48 10.17 5.07 -27.26
C GLU A 48 11.54 4.46 -26.88
N GLU A 49 11.99 4.37 -25.61
CA GLU A 49 13.39 3.95 -25.36
C GLU A 49 13.67 2.65 -24.56
N ASP A 50 12.70 1.99 -23.93
CA ASP A 50 13.00 0.93 -22.92
C ASP A 50 12.92 -0.54 -23.42
N SER A 51 13.23 -0.83 -24.69
CA SER A 51 13.27 -2.23 -25.19
C SER A 51 14.32 -3.10 -24.49
N THR A 52 15.41 -2.50 -24.03
CA THR A 52 16.49 -3.13 -23.24
C THR A 52 16.04 -3.56 -21.84
N ILE A 53 15.08 -2.86 -21.21
CA ILE A 53 14.54 -3.27 -19.89
C ILE A 53 13.75 -4.58 -20.00
N LEU A 54 13.03 -4.78 -21.11
CA LEU A 54 12.29 -6.02 -21.35
C LEU A 54 13.20 -7.22 -21.66
N GLU A 55 14.39 -6.97 -22.21
CA GLU A 55 15.42 -8.00 -22.40
C GLU A 55 16.08 -8.40 -21.06
N ASP A 56 16.28 -7.43 -20.15
CA ASP A 56 16.88 -7.64 -18.84
C ASP A 56 16.05 -8.51 -17.89
N VAL A 57 14.74 -8.64 -18.14
CA VAL A 57 13.84 -9.57 -17.43
C VAL A 57 14.30 -11.02 -17.54
N ASN A 58 14.99 -11.37 -18.62
CA ASN A 58 15.50 -12.72 -18.85
C ASN A 58 16.84 -12.97 -18.14
N ARG A 59 17.43 -11.97 -17.48
CA ARG A 59 18.67 -12.16 -16.71
C ARG A 59 18.37 -12.95 -15.45
N LYS A 60 19.21 -13.94 -15.14
CA LYS A 60 19.12 -14.75 -13.91
C LYS A 60 19.08 -13.91 -12.63
N SER A 61 19.79 -12.77 -12.59
CA SER A 61 19.76 -11.86 -11.44
C SER A 61 18.38 -11.22 -11.24
N PHE A 62 17.70 -10.87 -12.33
CA PHE A 62 16.34 -10.33 -12.29
C PHE A 62 15.36 -11.40 -11.77
N GLU A 63 15.49 -12.64 -12.25
CA GLU A 63 14.68 -13.77 -11.77
C GLU A 63 14.82 -13.97 -10.25
N LYS A 64 16.04 -13.87 -9.70
CA LYS A 64 16.25 -13.95 -8.24
C LYS A 64 15.64 -12.79 -7.45
N ILE A 65 15.69 -11.58 -8.00
CA ILE A 65 15.02 -10.42 -7.38
C ILE A 65 13.49 -10.61 -7.42
N TRP A 66 12.98 -11.13 -8.53
CA TRP A 66 11.56 -11.41 -8.69
C TRP A 66 11.08 -12.50 -7.72
N GLU A 67 11.82 -13.61 -7.58
CA GLU A 67 11.53 -14.65 -6.59
C GLU A 67 11.46 -14.06 -5.18
N LEU A 68 12.45 -13.23 -4.79
CA LEU A 68 12.46 -12.57 -3.48
C LEU A 68 11.26 -11.62 -3.29
N PHE A 69 10.92 -10.86 -4.32
CA PHE A 69 9.74 -10.00 -4.32
C PHE A 69 8.45 -10.81 -4.13
N MET A 70 8.31 -11.94 -4.85
CA MET A 70 7.14 -12.79 -4.76
C MET A 70 7.00 -13.45 -3.39
N VAL A 71 8.11 -13.88 -2.76
CA VAL A 71 8.09 -14.41 -1.39
C VAL A 71 7.61 -13.33 -0.40
N ALA A 72 8.10 -12.10 -0.52
CA ALA A 72 7.63 -11.00 0.32
C ALA A 72 6.14 -10.70 0.07
N TYR A 73 5.69 -10.78 -1.19
CA TYR A 73 4.31 -10.47 -1.54
C TYR A 73 3.32 -11.58 -1.18
N GLU A 74 3.76 -12.85 -1.21
CA GLU A 74 3.03 -13.99 -0.66
C GLU A 74 2.83 -13.82 0.85
N GLY A 75 3.87 -13.41 1.58
CA GLY A 75 3.77 -13.08 3.00
C GLY A 75 2.74 -11.98 3.26
N TYR A 76 2.71 -10.94 2.42
CA TYR A 76 1.72 -9.86 2.51
C TYR A 76 0.29 -10.32 2.18
N PHE A 77 0.12 -11.19 1.17
CA PHE A 77 -1.16 -11.83 0.85
C PHE A 77 -1.67 -12.67 2.02
N GLY A 78 -0.82 -13.53 2.60
CA GLY A 78 -1.14 -14.34 3.76
C GLY A 78 -1.51 -13.49 4.99
N PHE A 79 -0.73 -12.44 5.26
CA PHE A 79 -1.03 -11.47 6.31
C PHE A 79 -2.41 -10.83 6.10
N THR A 80 -2.71 -10.39 4.88
CA THR A 80 -3.98 -9.74 4.53
C THR A 80 -5.17 -10.69 4.73
N ALA A 81 -5.06 -11.93 4.24
CA ALA A 81 -6.09 -12.96 4.42
C ALA A 81 -6.30 -13.31 5.90
N SER A 82 -5.22 -13.53 6.64
CA SER A 82 -5.31 -13.83 8.08
C SER A 82 -5.92 -12.67 8.87
N THR A 83 -5.62 -11.44 8.51
CA THR A 83 -6.14 -10.25 9.18
C THR A 83 -7.63 -10.09 8.94
N LEU A 84 -8.14 -10.38 7.73
CA LEU A 84 -9.59 -10.42 7.47
C LEU A 84 -10.30 -11.45 8.36
N VAL A 85 -9.76 -12.67 8.44
CA VAL A 85 -10.33 -13.73 9.28
C VAL A 85 -10.31 -13.32 10.75
N CYS A 86 -9.17 -12.82 11.24
CA CYS A 86 -9.01 -12.38 12.63
C CYS A 86 -9.96 -11.24 12.98
N ILE A 87 -10.10 -10.22 12.14
CA ILE A 87 -11.00 -9.09 12.42
C ILE A 87 -12.46 -9.56 12.47
N TYR A 88 -12.85 -10.51 11.62
CA TYR A 88 -14.22 -11.04 11.61
C TYR A 88 -14.51 -11.95 12.81
N GLN A 89 -13.59 -12.83 13.19
CA GLN A 89 -13.77 -13.78 14.30
C GLN A 89 -13.49 -13.15 15.67
N HIS A 90 -12.61 -12.16 15.72
CA HIS A 90 -12.09 -11.56 16.95
C HIS A 90 -12.02 -10.03 16.83
N PRO A 91 -13.15 -9.30 16.79
CA PRO A 91 -13.15 -7.83 16.60
C PRO A 91 -12.31 -7.05 17.61
N GLN A 92 -12.06 -7.61 18.79
CA GLN A 92 -11.16 -7.04 19.80
C GLN A 92 -9.70 -6.86 19.33
N THR A 93 -9.31 -7.47 18.21
CA THR A 93 -7.97 -7.29 17.61
C THR A 93 -7.86 -6.05 16.72
N ILE A 94 -9.00 -5.45 16.31
CA ILE A 94 -9.04 -4.25 15.46
C ILE A 94 -8.14 -3.11 15.97
N PRO A 95 -8.09 -2.80 17.28
CA PRO A 95 -7.18 -1.78 17.80
C PRO A 95 -5.73 -2.07 17.46
N VAL A 96 -5.24 -3.28 17.76
CA VAL A 96 -3.85 -3.66 17.53
C VAL A 96 -3.50 -3.51 16.05
N PHE A 97 -4.34 -4.05 15.16
CA PHE A 97 -4.14 -3.90 13.71
C PHE A 97 -4.12 -2.43 13.27
N SER A 98 -5.03 -1.61 13.80
CA SER A 98 -5.15 -0.21 13.42
C SER A 98 -3.93 0.61 13.85
N TYR A 99 -3.39 0.39 15.07
CA TYR A 99 -2.17 1.05 15.51
C TYR A 99 -0.95 0.59 14.71
N SER A 100 -0.85 -0.71 14.39
CA SER A 100 0.22 -1.24 13.55
C SER A 100 0.19 -0.64 12.15
N LEU A 101 -0.98 -0.57 11.51
CA LEU A 101 -1.15 0.01 10.18
C LEU A 101 -0.95 1.53 10.21
N PHE A 102 -1.41 2.22 11.24
CA PHE A 102 -1.13 3.64 11.42
C PHE A 102 0.39 3.92 11.50
N ALA A 103 1.14 3.15 12.28
CA ALA A 103 2.59 3.27 12.36
C ALA A 103 3.27 3.00 11.01
N LEU A 104 2.83 1.95 10.30
CA LEU A 104 3.32 1.62 8.96
C LEU A 104 3.08 2.77 7.97
N TYR A 105 1.87 3.34 7.95
CA TYR A 105 1.53 4.44 7.06
C TYR A 105 2.20 5.76 7.44
N ALA A 106 2.49 5.99 8.73
CA ALA A 106 3.31 7.11 9.16
C ALA A 106 4.77 6.97 8.69
N TYR A 107 5.34 5.77 8.76
CA TYR A 107 6.66 5.49 8.19
C TYR A 107 6.67 5.65 6.66
N LYS A 108 5.65 5.12 5.98
CA LYS A 108 5.47 5.27 4.53
C LYS A 108 5.34 6.74 4.13
N LEU A 109 4.61 7.55 4.91
CA LEU A 109 4.52 9.00 4.69
C LEU A 109 5.90 9.65 4.76
N LYS A 110 6.68 9.36 5.81
CA LYS A 110 8.05 9.89 5.96
C LYS A 110 8.93 9.51 4.76
N TYR A 111 8.90 8.25 4.35
CA TYR A 111 9.66 7.76 3.20
C TYR A 111 9.27 8.48 1.90
N LEU A 112 7.96 8.55 1.61
CA LEU A 112 7.46 9.20 0.39
C LEU A 112 7.75 10.71 0.38
N TRP A 113 7.65 11.36 1.54
CA TRP A 113 7.98 12.78 1.67
C TRP A 113 9.46 13.03 1.40
N SER A 114 10.35 12.24 2.02
CA SER A 114 11.79 12.33 1.78
C SER A 114 12.13 12.08 0.31
N LYS A 115 11.46 11.13 -0.33
CA LYS A 115 11.65 10.84 -1.75
C LYS A 115 11.17 12.01 -2.61
N TYR A 116 9.98 12.55 -2.35
CA TYR A 116 9.42 13.68 -3.08
C TYR A 116 10.31 14.94 -2.99
N SER A 117 10.85 15.23 -1.81
CA SER A 117 11.74 16.38 -1.59
C SER A 117 13.12 16.23 -2.23
N ALA A 118 13.56 15.00 -2.50
CA ALA A 118 14.86 14.72 -3.09
C ALA A 118 14.87 14.72 -4.62
N ILE A 119 13.71 14.79 -5.29
CA ILE A 119 13.62 14.80 -6.76
C ILE A 119 13.98 16.20 -7.29
N PRO A 120 15.06 16.34 -8.08
CA PRO A 120 15.43 17.60 -8.73
C PRO A 120 14.32 18.10 -9.65
N ALA A 121 14.28 19.41 -9.91
CA ALA A 121 13.22 20.02 -10.72
C ALA A 121 13.50 20.04 -12.24
N ASP A 122 14.54 19.37 -12.72
CA ASP A 122 15.21 19.76 -13.97
C ASP A 122 15.11 18.78 -15.16
N THR A 123 14.26 17.74 -15.10
CA THR A 123 14.00 16.91 -16.30
C THR A 123 12.53 16.45 -16.43
N LYS A 124 12.10 16.13 -17.66
CA LYS A 124 10.77 15.57 -17.93
C LYS A 124 10.55 14.19 -17.30
N ASP A 125 11.59 13.37 -17.17
CA ASP A 125 11.53 12.08 -16.47
C ASP A 125 11.35 12.27 -14.94
N ASP A 126 11.97 13.31 -14.38
CA ASP A 126 11.77 13.68 -12.98
C ASP A 126 10.33 14.11 -12.70
N ASP A 127 9.66 14.77 -13.64
CA ASP A 127 8.25 15.18 -13.50
C ASP A 127 7.29 14.00 -13.37
N TYR A 128 7.50 12.90 -14.11
CA TYR A 128 6.68 11.69 -13.96
C TYR A 128 6.91 11.01 -12.61
N HIS A 129 8.18 10.80 -12.23
CA HIS A 129 8.51 10.21 -10.94
C HIS A 129 8.00 11.04 -9.75
N LYS A 130 8.04 12.37 -9.91
CA LYS A 130 7.49 13.32 -8.94
C LYS A 130 5.97 13.26 -8.90
N MET A 131 5.30 13.15 -10.04
CA MET A 131 3.84 12.97 -10.12
C MET A 131 3.39 11.64 -9.49
N GLU A 132 4.04 10.52 -9.83
CA GLU A 132 3.75 9.21 -9.25
C GLU A 132 3.95 9.22 -7.72
N THR A 133 5.08 9.78 -7.26
CA THR A 133 5.37 9.92 -5.83
C THR A 133 4.35 10.83 -5.14
N LYS A 134 3.92 11.92 -5.79
CA LYS A 134 2.88 12.84 -5.30
C LYS A 134 1.53 12.13 -5.16
N THR A 135 1.11 11.34 -6.14
CA THR A 135 -0.14 10.56 -6.08
C THR A 135 -0.10 9.57 -4.92
N LYS A 136 1.02 8.86 -4.73
CA LYS A 136 1.23 7.95 -3.59
C LYS A 136 1.22 8.71 -2.26
N LEU A 137 1.82 9.88 -2.20
CA LEU A 137 1.82 10.73 -1.00
C LEU A 137 0.41 11.20 -0.65
N GLN A 138 -0.37 11.62 -1.65
CA GLN A 138 -1.75 12.06 -1.49
C GLN A 138 -2.65 10.92 -0.99
N SER A 139 -2.52 9.70 -1.52
CA SER A 139 -3.32 8.56 -1.04
C SER A 139 -2.99 8.23 0.43
N VAL A 140 -1.72 8.33 0.84
CA VAL A 140 -1.36 8.14 2.25
C VAL A 140 -1.92 9.25 3.14
N MET A 141 -1.78 10.53 2.75
CA MET A 141 -2.21 11.67 3.55
C MET A 141 -3.72 11.84 3.64
N PHE A 142 -4.45 11.58 2.56
CA PHE A 142 -5.88 11.89 2.45
C PHE A 142 -6.81 10.68 2.58
N PHE A 143 -6.26 9.47 2.58
CA PHE A 143 -7.06 8.25 2.74
C PHE A 143 -6.56 7.36 3.88
N PHE A 144 -5.36 6.78 3.75
CA PHE A 144 -4.91 5.76 4.71
C PHE A 144 -4.64 6.31 6.12
N LEU A 145 -3.94 7.45 6.25
CA LEU A 145 -3.68 8.06 7.56
C LEU A 145 -4.97 8.56 8.23
N PRO A 146 -5.89 9.26 7.54
CA PRO A 146 -7.19 9.60 8.12
C PRO A 146 -8.00 8.38 8.57
N CYS A 147 -7.97 7.27 7.82
CA CYS A 147 -8.68 6.06 8.21
C CYS A 147 -8.06 5.39 9.45
N TYR A 148 -6.80 4.95 9.38
CA TYR A 148 -6.17 4.23 10.49
C TYR A 148 -5.86 5.15 11.67
N GLY A 149 -5.35 6.36 11.40
CA GLY A 149 -5.07 7.37 12.41
C GLY A 149 -6.34 7.95 13.03
N GLY A 150 -7.39 8.16 12.25
CA GLY A 150 -8.71 8.58 12.75
C GLY A 150 -9.31 7.55 13.70
N TYR A 151 -9.25 6.26 13.36
CA TYR A 151 -9.62 5.19 14.29
C TYR A 151 -8.79 5.28 15.59
N CYS A 152 -7.46 5.36 15.47
CA CYS A 152 -6.56 5.40 16.63
C CYS A 152 -6.85 6.60 17.55
N ALA A 153 -7.15 7.76 16.98
CA ALA A 153 -7.49 8.96 17.72
C ALA A 153 -8.81 8.78 18.50
N VAL A 154 -9.87 8.32 17.83
CA VAL A 154 -11.18 8.09 18.46
C VAL A 154 -11.08 7.01 19.54
N HIS A 155 -10.43 5.88 19.23
CA HIS A 155 -10.21 4.80 20.18
C HIS A 155 -9.44 5.27 21.43
N SER A 156 -8.40 6.08 21.26
CA SER A 156 -7.64 6.64 22.39
C SER A 156 -8.51 7.56 23.23
N LEU A 157 -9.30 8.45 22.61
CA LEU A 157 -10.19 9.38 23.32
C LEU A 157 -11.24 8.65 24.16
N GLU A 158 -11.81 7.56 23.64
CA GLU A 158 -12.76 6.74 24.38
C GLU A 158 -12.12 6.04 25.58
N LEU A 159 -10.90 5.51 25.41
CA LEU A 159 -10.13 4.94 26.53
C LEU A 159 -9.84 5.97 27.62
N PHE A 160 -9.53 7.22 27.25
CA PHE A 160 -9.31 8.29 28.21
C PHE A 160 -10.59 8.74 28.92
N ARG A 161 -11.75 8.72 28.23
CA ARG A 161 -13.05 9.08 28.80
C ARG A 161 -13.61 8.00 29.73
N GLY A 162 -13.43 6.72 29.41
CA GLY A 162 -13.90 5.61 30.22
C GLY A 162 -13.09 5.32 31.50
N ARG A 163 -11.99 6.07 31.73
CA ARG A 163 -11.18 6.00 32.97
C ARG A 163 -11.51 7.09 33.99
N LYS A 164 -12.48 7.96 33.70
CA LYS A 164 -13.05 8.92 34.66
C LYS A 164 -14.37 8.37 35.21
#